data_AF-A0A6N9TUQ9-F1
#
_entry.id   AF-A0A6N9TUQ9-F1
#
_cell.length_a   1.000
_cell.length_b   1.000
_cell.length_c   1.000
_cell.angle_alpha   90.00
_cell.angle_beta   90.00
_cell.angle_gamma   90.00
#
_symmetry.space_group_name_H-M   'P 1'
#
loop_
_entity.id
_entity.type
_entity.pdbx_description
1 polymer ?
#
loop_
_entity_poly.entity_id
_entity_poly.type
_entity_poly.pdbx_seq_one_letter_code
_entity_poly.pdbx_strand_id
1 'polypeptide(L)' 'PNARQAALLEQAEAALGRAVETLERGLPPEITAVEVAEAAARLDEIFGLDAGGDILDEIFGRFCIGK' A
#
# COMPACT_ATOMS: atom_id res chain seq x y z
N PRO A 1 -22.58 -6.23 -0.93
CA PRO A 1 -21.42 -5.40 -0.54
C PRO A 1 -21.79 -4.48 0.62
N ASN A 2 -21.19 -4.68 1.80
CA ASN A 2 -21.40 -3.84 2.97
C ASN A 2 -20.79 -2.45 2.71
N ALA A 3 -21.50 -1.36 3.05
CA ALA A 3 -21.00 0.02 2.91
C ALA A 3 -19.59 0.23 3.50
N ARG A 4 -19.23 -0.50 4.58
CA ARG A 4 -17.88 -0.54 5.14
C ARG A 4 -16.84 -1.05 4.14
N GLN A 5 -17.13 -2.15 3.45
CA GLN A 5 -16.21 -2.76 2.49
C GLN A 5 -16.02 -1.86 1.26
N ALA A 6 -17.09 -1.19 0.81
CA ALA A 6 -16.99 -0.22 -0.27
C ALA A 6 -16.06 0.95 0.11
N ALA A 7 -16.23 1.52 1.31
CA ALA A 7 -15.37 2.60 1.79
C ALA A 7 -13.90 2.17 1.94
N LEU A 8 -13.64 0.94 2.40
CA LEU A 8 -12.28 0.40 2.49
C LEU A 8 -11.63 0.19 1.11
N LEU A 9 -12.41 -0.24 0.11
CA LEU A 9 -11.92 -0.37 -1.27
C LEU A 9 -11.59 0.99 -1.88
N GLU A 10 -12.43 2.00 -1.68
CA GLU A 10 -12.16 3.37 -2.13
C GLU A 10 -10.88 3.94 -1.50
N GLN A 11 -10.65 3.66 -0.21
CA GLN A 11 -9.42 4.07 0.48
C GLN A 11 -8.19 3.33 -0.06
N ALA A 12 -8.30 2.03 -0.33
CA ALA A 12 -7.23 1.23 -0.93
C ALA A 12 -6.87 1.75 -2.33
N GLU A 13 -7.88 2.02 -3.16
CA GLU A 13 -7.70 2.58 -4.50
C GLU A 13 -7.02 3.95 -4.45
N ALA A 14 -7.46 4.83 -3.54
CA ALA A 14 -6.84 6.14 -3.36
C ALA A 14 -5.37 6.05 -2.94
N ALA A 15 -5.02 5.12 -2.04
CA ALA A 15 -3.64 4.89 -1.62
C ALA A 15 -2.77 4.32 -2.76
N LEU A 16 -3.30 3.39 -3.56
CA LEU A 16 -2.61 2.91 -4.76
C LEU A 16 -2.41 4.03 -5.79
N GLY A 17 -3.40 4.92 -5.97
CA GLY A 17 -3.26 6.09 -6.83
C GLY A 17 -2.11 7.00 -6.39
N ARG A 18 -1.97 7.25 -5.09
CA ARG A 18 -0.83 8.00 -4.54
C ARG A 18 0.50 7.26 -4.72
N ALA A 19 0.54 5.94 -4.54
CA ALA A 19 1.74 5.14 -4.80
C ALA A 19 2.18 5.21 -6.28
N VAL A 20 1.24 5.25 -7.22
CA VAL A 20 1.56 5.47 -8.64
C VAL A 20 2.11 6.88 -8.84
N GLU A 21 1.47 7.90 -8.26
CA GLU A 21 1.94 9.29 -8.35
C GLU A 21 3.37 9.45 -7.79
N THR A 22 3.69 8.80 -6.67
CA THR A 22 5.02 8.87 -6.06
C THR A 22 6.09 8.25 -6.97
N LEU A 23 5.76 7.14 -7.65
CA LEU A 23 6.63 6.52 -8.65
C LEU A 23 6.83 7.40 -9.88
N GLU A 24 5.75 7.95 -10.43
CA GLU A 24 5.80 8.83 -11.61
C GLU A 24 6.59 10.12 -11.34
N ARG A 25 6.52 10.64 -10.12
CA ARG A 25 7.24 11.83 -9.67
C ARG A 25 8.70 11.55 -9.26
N GLY A 26 9.13 10.29 -9.30
CA GLY A 26 10.48 9.89 -8.89
C GLY A 26 10.78 10.20 -7.42
N LEU A 27 9.76 10.14 -6.56
CA LEU A 27 9.93 10.34 -5.13
C LEU A 27 10.71 9.16 -4.51
N PRO A 28 11.30 9.35 -3.32
CA PRO A 28 12.00 8.28 -2.61
C PRO A 28 11.12 7.02 -2.45
N PRO A 29 11.68 5.81 -2.62
CA PRO A 29 10.94 4.55 -2.50
C PRO A 29 10.22 4.38 -1.16
N GLU A 30 10.73 4.99 -0.09
CA GLU A 30 10.12 4.99 1.23
C GLU A 30 8.73 5.63 1.20
N ILE A 31 8.53 6.67 0.39
CA ILE A 31 7.22 7.33 0.25
C ILE A 31 6.25 6.40 -0.48
N THR A 32 6.68 5.78 -1.58
CA THR A 32 5.87 4.78 -2.29
C THR A 32 5.52 3.60 -1.39
N ALA A 33 6.46 3.11 -0.58
CA ALA A 33 6.24 1.99 0.34
C ALA A 33 5.16 2.30 1.38
N VAL A 34 5.13 3.52 1.92
CA VAL A 34 4.08 3.98 2.85
C VAL A 34 2.71 3.92 2.19
N GLU A 35 2.58 4.40 0.95
CA GLU A 35 1.30 4.40 0.24
C GLU A 35 0.82 2.98 -0.10
N VAL A 36 1.74 2.08 -0.50
CA VAL A 36 1.40 0.68 -0.76
C VAL A 36 1.01 -0.05 0.52
N ALA A 37 1.69 0.22 1.65
CA ALA A 37 1.34 -0.35 2.95
C ALA A 37 -0.04 0.10 3.42
N GLU A 38 -0.39 1.37 3.19
CA GLU A 38 -1.73 1.86 3.50
C GLU A 38 -2.79 1.13 2.66
N ALA A 39 -2.56 0.95 1.36
CA ALA A 39 -3.47 0.17 0.52
C ALA A 39 -3.63 -1.27 1.01
N ALA A 40 -2.52 -1.93 1.35
CA ALA A 40 -2.52 -3.28 1.89
C ALA A 40 -3.32 -3.38 3.20
N ALA A 41 -3.14 -2.44 4.13
CA ALA A 41 -3.87 -2.43 5.40
C ALA A 41 -5.41 -2.35 5.20
N ARG A 42 -5.89 -1.56 4.23
CA ARG A 42 -7.34 -1.49 3.96
C ARG A 42 -7.89 -2.79 3.36
N LEU A 43 -7.08 -3.45 2.52
CA LEU A 43 -7.44 -4.75 1.96
C LEU A 43 -7.45 -5.84 3.06
N ASP A 44 -6.49 -5.80 3.98
CA ASP A 44 -6.43 -6.66 5.16
C ASP A 44 -7.69 -6.50 6.03
N GLU A 45 -8.17 -5.28 6.25
CA GLU A 45 -9.43 -5.01 6.96
C GLU A 45 -10.70 -5.54 6.26
N ILE A 46 -10.65 -5.69 4.93
CA ILE A 46 -11.74 -6.27 4.14
C ILE A 46 -11.74 -7.79 4.26
N PHE A 47 -10.56 -8.40 4.15
CA PHE A 47 -10.40 -9.86 4.12
C PHE A 47 -10.21 -10.48 5.51
N GLY A 48 -9.95 -9.67 6.54
CA GLY A 48 -9.57 -10.15 7.87
C GLY A 48 -8.21 -10.82 7.89
N LEU A 49 -7.29 -10.35 7.04
CA LEU A 49 -5.93 -10.86 6.89
C LEU A 49 -4.92 -9.94 7.58
N ASP A 50 -3.69 -10.41 7.72
CA ASP A 50 -2.53 -9.61 8.15
C ASP A 50 -1.41 -9.84 7.12
N ALA A 51 -1.49 -9.12 6.00
CA ALA A 51 -0.53 -9.19 4.89
C ALA A 51 0.35 -7.93 4.81
N GLY A 52 0.00 -6.86 5.53
CA GLY A 52 0.71 -5.58 5.50
C GLY A 52 2.20 -5.66 5.85
N GLY A 53 2.58 -6.58 6.75
CA GLY A 53 3.98 -6.82 7.13
C GLY A 53 4.83 -7.39 5.98
N ASP A 54 4.38 -8.49 5.39
CA ASP A 54 5.11 -9.21 4.34
C ASP A 54 5.26 -8.37 3.05
N ILE A 55 4.28 -7.51 2.75
CA ILE A 55 4.30 -6.62 1.58
C ILE A 55 5.37 -5.55 1.72
N LEU A 56 5.52 -4.96 2.91
CA LEU A 56 6.55 -3.95 3.17
C LEU A 56 7.95 -4.54 3.04
N ASP A 57 8.16 -5.74 3.57
CA ASP A 57 9.45 -6.44 3.50
C ASP A 57 9.85 -6.73 2.04
N GLU A 58 8.90 -7.17 1.20
CA GLU A 58 9.16 -7.43 -0.23
C GLU A 58 9.45 -6.14 -1.01
N ILE A 59 8.74 -5.04 -0.71
CA ILE A 59 8.99 -3.73 -1.34
C ILE A 59 10.39 -3.26 -0.97
N PHE A 60 10.74 -3.22 0.32
CA PHE A 60 12.06 -2.76 0.75
C PHE A 60 13.18 -3.69 0.28
N GLY A 61 12.92 -5.00 0.18
CA GLY A 61 13.83 -5.97 -0.40
C GLY A 61 14.11 -5.75 -1.89
N ARG A 62 13.09 -5.38 -2.69
CA ARG A 62 13.25 -5.10 -4.13
C ARG A 62 13.81 -3.72 -4.43
N PHE A 63 13.52 -2.73 -3.59
CA PHE A 63 14.04 -1.37 -3.76
C PHE A 63 15.46 -1.19 -3.22
N CYS A 64 16.06 -2.23 -2.61
CA CYS A 64 17.40 -2.18 -2.02
C CYS A 64 17.57 -0.91 -1.18
N ILE A 65 16.75 -0.75 -0.12
CA ILE A 65 17.12 0.20 0.94
C ILE A 65 18.50 -0.25 1.42
N GLY A 66 19.46 0.66 1.28
CA GLY A 66 20.88 0.36 1.23
C GLY A 66 21.39 -0.62 2.29
N LYS A 67 22.45 -1.35 1.93
CA LYS A 67 23.40 -1.85 2.92
C LYS A 67 23.91 -0.70 3.78
#